data_AF-A0A673B6C2-F1
#
_entry.id   AF-A0A673B6C2-F1
#
_cell.length_a   1.000
_cell.length_b   1.000
_cell.length_c   1.000
_cell.angle_alpha   90.00
_cell.angle_beta   90.00
_cell.angle_gamma   90.00
#
_symmetry.space_group_name_H-M   'P 1'
#
loop_
_entity.id
_entity.type
_entity.pdbx_description
1 polymer ?
#
loop_
_entity_poly.entity_id
_entity_poly.type
_entity_poly.pdbx_seq_one_letter_code
_entity_poly.pdbx_strand_id
1 'polypeptide(L)'
;PGIKMNNKLKKTRGGLIIFSATVNVEPQKQLEKEKHWDGLKQYFGVNDRFHPPACSKPAPKSGLEKSIERAIAEGDIAKAEEMSDRLATRELAVKIAQAADCRDFQIAWGTFEAKKRWETKSNMGYM
;
A
#
# COMPACT_ATOMS: atom_id res chain seq x y z
N PRO A 1 -22.49 -13.23 -48.06
CA PRO A 1 -21.46 -14.18 -47.55
C PRO A 1 -22.07 -15.58 -47.37
N GLY A 2 -21.74 -16.49 -48.28
CA GLY A 2 -22.46 -17.76 -48.47
C GLY A 2 -22.21 -18.82 -47.41
N ILE A 3 -23.27 -19.54 -47.06
CA ILE A 3 -23.27 -20.68 -46.14
C ILE A 3 -22.65 -21.88 -46.88
N LYS A 4 -21.47 -22.35 -46.43
CA LYS A 4 -20.89 -23.61 -46.92
C LYS A 4 -21.51 -24.79 -46.17
N MET A 5 -22.37 -25.55 -46.84
CA MET A 5 -22.88 -26.82 -46.33
C MET A 5 -21.91 -27.95 -46.70
N ASN A 6 -21.23 -28.51 -45.69
CA ASN A 6 -20.36 -29.68 -45.88
C ASN A 6 -21.17 -30.96 -45.63
N ASN A 7 -21.78 -31.50 -46.68
CA ASN A 7 -22.45 -32.80 -46.61
C ASN A 7 -21.44 -33.93 -46.84
N LYS A 8 -20.94 -34.54 -45.75
CA LYS A 8 -20.26 -35.84 -45.85
C LYS A 8 -21.31 -36.95 -45.90
N LEU A 9 -21.67 -37.40 -47.10
CA LEU A 9 -22.43 -38.63 -47.28
C LEU A 9 -21.57 -39.83 -46.85
N LYS A 10 -21.91 -40.46 -45.72
CA LYS A 10 -21.45 -41.82 -45.41
C LYS A 10 -22.60 -42.78 -45.74
N LYS A 11 -22.38 -43.63 -46.74
CA LYS A 11 -23.33 -44.68 -47.14
C LYS A 11 -23.06 -45.92 -46.28
N THR A 12 -23.98 -46.24 -45.37
CA THR A 12 -24.03 -47.53 -44.68
C THR A 12 -25.32 -48.26 -45.07
N ARG A 13 -25.19 -49.55 -45.37
CA ARG A 13 -26.30 -50.44 -45.73
C ARG A 13 -27.05 -50.84 -44.47
N GLY A 14 -28.32 -50.45 -44.38
CA GLY A 14 -29.25 -50.85 -43.32
C GLY A 14 -29.11 -50.00 -42.05
N GLY A 15 -30.07 -49.10 -41.81
CA GLY A 15 -30.14 -48.35 -40.57
C GLY A 15 -30.84 -47.01 -40.74
N LEU A 16 -31.96 -46.85 -40.02
CA LEU A 16 -32.78 -45.64 -39.89
C LEU A 16 -31.91 -44.39 -39.63
N ILE A 17 -32.01 -43.37 -40.48
CA ILE A 17 -31.27 -42.11 -40.32
C ILE A 17 -32.08 -41.19 -39.40
N ILE A 18 -31.66 -41.09 -38.15
CA ILE A 18 -32.18 -40.09 -37.20
C ILE A 18 -31.37 -38.81 -37.42
N PHE A 19 -32.00 -37.77 -37.98
CA PHE A 19 -31.40 -36.44 -38.07
C PHE A 19 -31.42 -35.77 -36.70
N SER A 20 -30.33 -35.88 -35.95
CA SER A 20 -30.11 -35.02 -34.78
C SER A 20 -29.58 -33.67 -35.25
N ALA A 21 -30.45 -32.67 -35.37
CA ALA A 21 -30.06 -31.29 -35.57
C ALA A 21 -29.43 -30.75 -34.27
N THR A 22 -28.11 -30.80 -34.17
CA THR A 22 -27.38 -30.09 -33.12
C THR A 22 -27.40 -28.60 -33.41
N VAL A 23 -28.31 -27.88 -32.77
CA VAL A 23 -28.33 -26.42 -32.75
C VAL A 23 -27.06 -25.94 -32.03
N ASN A 24 -26.19 -25.21 -32.72
CA ASN A 24 -25.00 -24.57 -32.13
C ASN A 24 -25.43 -23.48 -31.14
N VAL A 25 -25.33 -23.76 -29.84
CA VAL A 25 -25.63 -22.83 -28.71
C VAL A 25 -24.40 -22.00 -28.28
N GLU A 26 -23.28 -22.12 -28.98
CA GLU A 26 -22.02 -21.44 -28.64
C GLU A 26 -21.99 -19.89 -28.79
N PRO A 27 -22.63 -19.25 -29.79
CA PRO A 27 -22.47 -17.81 -30.03
C PRO A 27 -23.19 -16.92 -29.00
N GLN A 28 -24.34 -17.37 -28.50
CA GLN A 28 -25.16 -16.63 -27.54
C GLN A 28 -24.43 -16.46 -26.20
N LYS A 29 -23.72 -17.50 -25.76
CA LYS A 29 -22.99 -17.51 -24.49
C LYS A 29 -21.77 -16.58 -24.50
N GLN A 30 -21.21 -16.26 -25.66
CA GLN A 30 -20.14 -15.28 -25.79
C GLN A 30 -20.70 -13.86 -25.82
N LEU A 31 -21.79 -13.64 -26.56
CA LEU A 31 -22.48 -12.35 -26.63
C LEU A 31 -23.04 -11.89 -25.27
N GLU A 32 -23.57 -12.83 -24.47
CA GLU A 32 -24.03 -12.54 -23.11
C GLU A 32 -22.88 -12.17 -22.17
N LYS A 33 -21.72 -12.82 -22.32
CA LYS A 33 -20.50 -12.45 -21.57
C LYS A 33 -20.02 -11.07 -21.96
N GLU A 34 -20.00 -10.72 -23.24
CA GLU A 34 -19.62 -9.39 -23.70
C GLU A 34 -20.53 -8.30 -23.14
N LYS A 35 -21.85 -8.53 -23.13
CA LYS A 35 -22.83 -7.62 -22.48
C LYS A 35 -22.62 -7.51 -20.98
N HIS A 36 -22.28 -8.62 -20.32
CA HIS A 36 -21.96 -8.64 -18.90
C HIS A 36 -20.69 -7.82 -18.57
N TRP A 37 -19.64 -7.97 -19.38
CA TRP A 37 -18.40 -7.19 -19.23
C TRP A 37 -18.60 -5.69 -19.52
N ASP A 38 -19.49 -5.35 -20.46
CA ASP A 38 -19.79 -3.96 -20.79
C ASP A 38 -20.47 -3.22 -19.62
N GLY A 39 -21.41 -3.87 -18.93
CA GLY A 39 -22.02 -3.32 -17.72
C GLY A 39 -21.05 -3.17 -16.54
N LEU A 40 -20.01 -4.02 -16.47
CA LEU A 40 -19.00 -3.94 -15.41
C LEU A 40 -18.03 -2.77 -15.62
N LYS A 41 -17.83 -2.34 -16.87
CA LYS A 41 -16.92 -1.22 -17.18
C LYS A 41 -17.31 0.09 -16.52
N GLN A 42 -18.59 0.29 -16.24
CA GLN A 42 -19.11 1.44 -15.51
C GLN A 42 -18.54 1.56 -14.08
N TYR A 43 -18.09 0.44 -13.50
CA TYR A 43 -17.55 0.40 -12.15
C TYR A 43 -16.02 0.49 -12.09
N PHE A 44 -15.33 0.41 -13.24
CA PHE A 44 -13.89 0.67 -13.27
C PHE A 44 -13.63 2.15 -12.94
N GLY A 45 -12.71 2.39 -12.01
CA GLY A 45 -12.31 3.75 -11.60
C GLY A 45 -13.30 4.49 -10.69
N VAL A 46 -14.42 3.88 -10.27
CA VAL A 46 -15.31 4.48 -9.25
C VAL A 46 -14.56 4.76 -7.95
N ASN A 47 -13.59 3.89 -7.62
CA ASN A 47 -12.77 4.03 -6.43
C ASN A 47 -11.50 4.89 -6.63
N ASP A 48 -11.19 5.32 -7.86
CA ASP A 48 -10.00 6.14 -8.14
C ASP A 48 -10.16 7.60 -7.67
N ARG A 49 -11.38 7.99 -7.27
CA ARG A 49 -11.63 9.28 -6.62
C ARG A 49 -11.05 9.34 -5.20
N PHE A 50 -10.86 8.18 -4.56
CA PHE A 50 -10.21 8.11 -3.26
C PHE A 50 -8.70 8.22 -3.44
N HIS A 51 -8.25 9.45 -3.61
CA HIS A 51 -6.86 9.76 -3.35
C HIS A 51 -6.63 9.55 -1.85
N PRO A 52 -5.59 8.81 -1.44
CA PRO A 52 -5.26 8.70 -0.03
C PRO A 52 -5.15 10.12 0.56
N PRO A 53 -5.68 10.36 1.77
CA PRO A 53 -5.65 11.68 2.39
C PRO A 53 -4.21 12.21 2.42
N ALA A 54 -4.03 13.54 2.34
CA ALA A 54 -2.72 14.15 2.19
C ALA A 54 -1.67 13.75 3.25
N CYS A 55 -2.13 13.25 4.42
CA CYS A 55 -1.31 12.69 5.50
C CYS A 55 -0.81 11.26 5.28
N SER A 56 -1.34 10.54 4.28
CA SER A 56 -0.96 9.16 3.97
C SER A 56 0.20 9.09 2.96
N LYS A 57 0.64 10.21 2.39
CA LYS A 57 1.85 10.22 1.57
C LYS A 57 3.03 10.04 2.53
N PRO A 58 3.82 8.95 2.41
CA PRO A 58 5.01 8.80 3.22
C PRO A 58 5.90 10.03 3.01
N ALA A 59 6.57 10.46 4.07
CA ALA A 59 7.48 11.59 4.01
C ALA A 59 8.47 11.40 2.86
N PRO A 60 8.84 12.47 2.14
CA PRO A 60 9.82 12.36 1.07
C PRO A 60 11.11 11.76 1.63
N LYS A 61 11.64 10.75 0.93
CA LYS A 61 12.84 10.03 1.36
C LYS A 61 13.98 10.98 1.70
N SER A 62 14.64 10.74 2.83
CA SER A 62 15.78 11.56 3.26
C SER A 62 16.95 11.45 2.27
N GLY A 63 17.86 12.44 2.26
CA GLY A 63 19.02 12.43 1.38
C GLY A 63 19.91 11.19 1.56
N LEU A 64 19.97 10.66 2.79
CA LEU A 64 20.76 9.49 3.14
C LEU A 64 20.09 8.18 2.67
N GLU A 65 18.76 8.06 2.81
CA GLU A 65 18.00 6.92 2.25
C GLU A 65 18.22 6.78 0.74
N LYS A 66 18.17 7.90 0.01
CA LYS A 66 18.45 7.90 -1.44
C LYS A 66 19.87 7.44 -1.76
N SER A 67 20.83 7.69 -0.88
CA SER A 67 22.22 7.27 -1.07
C SER A 67 22.45 5.79 -0.76
N ILE A 68 21.70 5.22 0.20
CA ILE A 68 21.67 3.77 0.46
C ILE A 68 21.06 3.06 -0.76
N GLU A 69 19.95 3.55 -1.29
CA GLU A 69 19.31 2.99 -2.50
C GLU A 69 20.23 2.98 -3.72
N ARG A 70 21.06 4.04 -3.89
CA ARG A 70 22.07 4.09 -4.96
C ARG A 70 23.16 3.04 -4.77
N ALA A 71 23.69 2.88 -3.55
CA ALA A 71 24.71 1.87 -3.27
C ALA A 71 24.19 0.44 -3.52
N ILE A 72 22.93 0.17 -3.15
CA ILE A 72 22.26 -1.12 -3.44
C ILE A 72 22.12 -1.32 -4.96
N ALA A 73 21.72 -0.28 -5.70
CA ALA A 73 21.57 -0.35 -7.16
C ALA A 73 22.92 -0.56 -7.88
N GLU A 74 24.01 0.00 -7.33
CA GLU A 74 25.39 -0.19 -7.80
C GLU A 74 25.98 -1.56 -7.41
N GLY A 75 25.33 -2.30 -6.50
CA GLY A 75 25.77 -3.60 -6.02
C GLY A 75 26.86 -3.55 -4.94
N ASP A 76 27.17 -2.37 -4.41
CA ASP A 76 28.13 -2.19 -3.32
C ASP A 76 27.44 -2.36 -1.96
N ILE A 77 27.29 -3.62 -1.56
CA ILE A 77 26.57 -4.01 -0.33
C ILE A 77 27.30 -3.53 0.92
N ALA A 78 28.64 -3.59 0.93
CA ALA A 78 29.45 -3.19 2.09
C ALA A 78 29.25 -1.70 2.41
N LYS A 79 29.21 -0.85 1.38
CA LYS A 79 28.95 0.58 1.55
C LYS A 79 27.51 0.86 1.98
N ALA A 80 26.53 0.11 1.47
CA ALA A 80 25.15 0.24 1.91
C ALA A 80 24.97 -0.13 3.39
N GLU A 81 25.64 -1.19 3.84
CA GLU A 81 25.67 -1.64 5.24
C GLU A 81 26.28 -0.57 6.16
N GLU A 82 27.48 -0.05 5.83
CA GLU A 82 28.13 1.01 6.61
C GLU A 82 27.24 2.25 6.74
N MET A 83 26.59 2.66 5.64
CA MET A 83 25.69 3.82 5.62
C MET A 83 24.43 3.58 6.46
N SER A 84 23.94 2.35 6.51
CA SER A 84 22.80 1.93 7.35
C SER A 84 23.18 1.94 8.84
N ASP A 85 24.33 1.38 9.20
CA ASP A 85 24.81 1.32 10.60
C ASP A 85 25.08 2.71 11.17
N ARG A 86 25.65 3.59 10.32
CA ARG A 86 25.86 4.99 10.68
C ARG A 86 24.54 5.74 10.88
N LEU A 87 23.52 5.45 10.07
CA LEU A 87 22.17 6.01 10.25
C LEU A 87 21.54 5.51 11.55
N ALA A 88 21.57 4.19 11.80
CA ALA A 88 21.01 3.59 13.00
C ALA A 88 21.63 4.16 14.28
N THR A 89 22.96 4.33 14.30
CA THR A 89 23.69 4.91 15.44
C THR A 89 23.30 6.37 15.68
N ARG A 90 23.18 7.17 14.63
CA ARG A 90 22.78 8.59 14.76
C ARG A 90 21.33 8.73 15.23
N GLU A 91 20.41 7.99 14.63
CA GLU A 91 19.00 8.01 15.02
C GLU A 91 18.81 7.53 16.46
N LEU A 92 19.60 6.55 16.91
CA LEU A 92 19.63 6.14 18.32
C LEU A 92 20.14 7.25 19.23
N ALA A 93 21.24 7.91 18.88
CA ALA A 93 21.80 9.02 19.66
C ALA A 93 20.80 10.20 19.80
N VAL A 94 20.06 10.52 18.73
CA VAL A 94 19.01 11.55 18.75
C VAL A 94 17.90 11.16 19.74
N LYS A 95 17.45 9.90 19.73
CA LYS A 95 16.43 9.42 20.67
C LYS A 95 16.92 9.45 22.12
N ILE A 96 18.19 9.11 22.36
CA ILE A 96 18.80 9.20 23.69
C ILE A 96 18.83 10.66 24.18
N ALA A 97 19.24 11.60 23.33
CA ALA A 97 19.28 13.03 23.67
C ALA A 97 17.87 13.55 24.01
N GLN A 98 16.87 13.25 23.17
CA GLN A 98 15.48 13.64 23.44
C GLN A 98 14.95 13.06 24.77
N ALA A 99 15.28 11.80 25.06
CA ALA A 99 14.88 11.17 26.33
C ALA A 99 15.58 11.82 27.54
N ALA A 100 16.85 12.22 27.40
CA ALA A 100 17.58 12.96 28.41
C ALA A 100 16.96 14.34 28.65
N ASP A 101 16.66 15.09 27.58
CA ASP A 101 16.01 16.40 27.66
C ASP A 101 14.65 16.31 28.37
N CYS A 102 13.84 15.28 28.06
CA CYS A 102 12.57 15.04 28.74
C CYS A 102 12.76 14.79 30.25
N ARG A 103 13.75 13.99 30.63
CA ARG A 103 14.08 13.71 32.03
C ARG A 103 14.47 15.00 32.75
N ASP A 104 15.38 15.76 32.16
CA ASP A 104 15.93 16.98 32.76
C ASP A 104 14.84 18.03 32.93
N PHE A 105 13.94 18.14 31.95
CA PHE A 105 12.74 18.99 32.05
C PHE A 105 11.84 18.59 33.22
N GLN A 106 11.57 17.29 33.40
CA GLN A 106 10.73 16.79 34.51
C GLN A 106 11.33 17.16 35.88
N ILE A 107 12.65 17.03 36.03
CA ILE A 107 13.38 17.37 37.25
C ILE A 107 13.36 18.89 37.49
N ALA A 108 13.65 19.68 36.44
CA ALA A 108 13.61 21.13 36.49
C ALA A 108 12.21 21.65 36.88
N TRP A 109 11.16 21.04 36.33
CA TRP A 109 9.78 21.38 36.64
C TRP A 109 9.44 21.07 38.11
N GLY A 110 9.77 19.88 38.61
CA GLY A 110 9.50 19.51 40.00
C GLY A 110 10.23 20.41 41.00
N THR A 111 11.47 20.79 40.72
CA THR A 111 12.22 21.75 41.57
C THR A 111 11.64 23.15 41.52
N PHE A 112 11.18 23.60 40.35
CA PHE A 112 10.49 24.88 40.18
C PHE A 112 9.17 24.93 40.97
N GLU A 113 8.34 23.90 40.88
CA GLU A 113 7.09 23.80 41.64
C GLU A 113 7.34 23.79 43.16
N ALA A 114 8.34 23.03 43.61
CA ALA A 114 8.73 23.01 45.01
C ALA A 114 9.10 24.42 45.49
N LYS A 115 9.95 25.14 44.73
CA LYS A 115 10.35 26.51 45.06
C LYS A 115 9.16 27.46 45.13
N LYS A 116 8.24 27.40 44.15
CA LYS A 116 7.00 28.20 44.16
C LYS A 116 6.17 27.93 45.43
N ARG A 117 6.03 26.66 45.83
CA ARG A 117 5.29 26.30 47.04
C ARG A 117 5.93 26.83 48.32
N TRP A 118 7.26 26.78 48.43
CA TRP A 118 8.00 27.35 49.55
C TRP A 118 7.83 28.88 49.63
N GLU A 119 7.95 29.58 48.51
CA GLU A 119 7.75 31.03 48.43
C GLU A 119 6.34 31.42 48.90
N THR A 120 5.30 30.76 48.38
CA THR A 120 3.90 31.01 48.80
C THR A 120 3.69 30.73 50.29
N LYS A 121 4.21 29.62 50.82
CA LYS A 121 4.06 29.28 52.25
C LYS A 121 4.81 30.27 53.15
N SER A 122 5.99 30.73 52.74
CA SER A 122 6.75 31.73 53.49
C SER A 122 6.03 33.08 53.52
N ASN A 123 5.43 33.52 52.41
CA ASN A 123 4.67 34.77 52.33
C ASN A 123 3.41 34.76 53.21
N MET A 124 2.81 33.59 53.44
CA MET A 124 1.63 33.43 54.29
C MET A 124 1.94 33.43 55.80
N GLY A 125 3.22 33.32 56.19
CA GLY A 125 3.64 33.27 57.60
C GLY A 125 3.95 34.64 58.23
N TYR A 126 3.76 35.73 57.49
CA TYR A 126 4.04 37.12 57.91
C TYR A 126 2.77 38.00 57.94
N MET A 127 1.58 37.42 58.10
CA MET A 127 0.31 38.15 58.29
C MET A 127 -0.37 37.72 59.58
#